data_AF-A0A7H4PL56-F1
#
_entry.id   AF-A0A7H4PL56-F1
#
_cell.length_a   1.000
_cell.length_b   1.000
_cell.length_c   1.000
_cell.angle_alpha   90.00
_cell.angle_beta   90.00
_cell.angle_gamma   90.00
#
_symmetry.space_group_name_H-M   'P 1'
#
loop_
_entity.id
_entity.type
_entity.pdbx_description
1 polymer ?
#
loop_
_entity_poly.entity_id
_entity_poly.type
_entity_poly.pdbx_seq_one_letter_code
_entity_poly.pdbx_strand_id
1 'polypeptide(L)' 'MTQEQSGAIALRGDSDAAIVKGLIAVVFILYDQMTAKDITAFDVRPWFEKMALTQHLTPSRSQGLEAMIRAIRAKAANLS' A
#
# COMPACT_ATOMS: atom_id res chain seq x y z
N MET A 1 3.74 -5.99 -9.27
CA MET A 1 2.68 -5.07 -9.71
C MET A 1 2.48 -5.31 -11.19
N THR A 2 1.26 -5.66 -11.57
CA THR A 2 0.84 -5.90 -12.96
C THR A 2 -0.50 -5.19 -13.18
N GLN A 3 -0.75 -4.74 -14.41
CA GLN A 3 -2.07 -4.22 -14.78
C GLN A 3 -2.87 -5.35 -15.42
N GLU A 4 -4.05 -5.61 -14.88
CA GLU A 4 -4.99 -6.60 -15.38
C GLU A 4 -5.74 -6.09 -16.61
N GLN A 5 -6.40 -6.98 -17.36
CA GLN A 5 -7.19 -6.60 -18.54
C GLN A 5 -8.33 -5.62 -18.22
N SER A 6 -8.84 -5.63 -16.98
CA SER A 6 -9.84 -4.68 -16.48
C SER A 6 -9.29 -3.27 -16.23
N GLY A 7 -7.96 -3.09 -16.29
CA GLY A 7 -7.27 -1.85 -15.93
C GLY A 7 -6.90 -1.75 -14.44
N ALA A 8 -7.39 -2.66 -13.60
CA ALA A 8 -7.04 -2.74 -12.19
C ALA A 8 -5.59 -3.19 -11.99
N ILE A 9 -4.98 -2.80 -10.86
CA ILE A 9 -3.60 -3.11 -10.51
C ILE A 9 -3.56 -4.28 -9.54
N ALA A 10 -2.92 -5.37 -9.95
CA ALA A 10 -2.62 -6.50 -9.08
C ALA A 10 -1.29 -6.29 -8.34
N LEU A 11 -1.34 -6.33 -7.00
CA LEU A 11 -0.19 -6.19 -6.11
C LEU A 11 0.23 -7.54 -5.54
N ARG A 12 1.55 -7.75 -5.44
CA ARG A 12 2.18 -8.93 -4.81
C ARG A 12 3.41 -8.46 -4.06
N GLY A 13 3.64 -9.02 -2.88
CA GLY A 13 4.74 -8.65 -2.00
C GLY A 13 4.80 -9.60 -0.81
N ASP A 14 5.94 -9.60 -0.12
CA ASP A 14 6.20 -10.45 1.04
C ASP A 14 7.15 -9.76 2.03
N SER A 15 7.24 -10.29 3.23
CA SER A 15 8.22 -9.88 4.25
C SER A 15 8.51 -11.01 5.22
N ASP A 16 9.79 -11.15 5.61
CA ASP A 16 10.22 -12.07 6.68
C ASP A 16 9.66 -11.68 8.06
N ALA A 17 9.29 -10.42 8.24
CA ALA A 17 8.69 -9.93 9.48
C ALA A 17 7.16 -10.05 9.42
N ALA A 18 6.58 -10.90 10.27
CA ALA A 18 5.14 -11.16 10.30
C ALA A 18 4.27 -9.88 10.42
N ILE A 19 4.67 -8.92 11.26
CA ILE A 19 3.96 -7.65 11.41
C ILE A 19 4.00 -6.81 10.13
N VAL A 20 5.14 -6.79 9.43
CA VAL A 20 5.29 -6.04 8.18
C VAL A 20 4.47 -6.72 7.09
N LYS A 21 4.45 -8.05 7.04
CA LYS A 21 3.59 -8.83 6.14
C LYS A 21 2.10 -8.51 6.35
N GLY A 22 1.66 -8.34 7.60
CA GLY A 22 0.32 -7.87 7.92
C GLY A 22 0.05 -6.46 7.40
N LEU A 23 0.99 -5.52 7.57
CA LEU A 23 0.87 -4.16 7.03
C LEU A 23 0.82 -4.14 5.50
N ILE A 24 1.62 -4.97 4.82
CA ILE A 24 1.56 -5.16 3.37
C ILE A 24 0.14 -5.57 2.95
N ALA A 25 -0.44 -6.56 3.64
CA ALA A 25 -1.78 -7.03 3.34
C ALA A 25 -2.84 -5.93 3.49
N VAL A 26 -2.75 -5.10 4.55
CA VAL A 26 -3.65 -3.95 4.73
C VAL A 26 -3.51 -2.94 3.58
N VAL A 27 -2.29 -2.61 3.16
CA VAL A 27 -2.07 -1.72 2.01
C VAL A 27 -2.66 -2.30 0.74
N PHE A 28 -2.52 -3.62 0.52
CA PHE A 28 -3.08 -4.28 -0.66
C PHE A 28 -4.61 -4.24 -0.65
N ILE A 29 -5.24 -4.45 0.51
CA ILE A 29 -6.70 -4.36 0.66
C ILE A 29 -7.18 -2.92 0.35
N LEU A 30 -6.46 -1.90 0.79
CA LEU A 30 -6.82 -0.50 0.53
C LEU A 30 -6.73 -0.11 -0.94
N TYR A 31 -5.86 -0.77 -1.72
CA TYR A 31 -5.67 -0.54 -3.15
C TYR A 31 -6.35 -1.59 -4.04
N ASP A 32 -7.11 -2.51 -3.45
CA ASP A 32 -7.70 -3.62 -4.20
C ASP A 32 -8.65 -3.11 -5.28
N GLN A 33 -8.60 -3.75 -6.45
CA GLN A 33 -9.40 -3.41 -7.63
C GLN A 33 -9.26 -1.97 -8.17
N MET A 34 -8.25 -1.22 -7.73
CA MET A 34 -8.00 0.16 -8.17
C MET A 34 -7.17 0.22 -9.45
N THR A 35 -7.43 1.22 -10.30
CA THR A 35 -6.55 1.54 -11.44
C THR A 35 -5.29 2.28 -10.97
N ALA A 36 -4.29 2.41 -11.86
CA ALA A 36 -3.09 3.22 -11.57
C ALA A 36 -3.43 4.68 -11.19
N LYS A 37 -4.44 5.25 -11.83
CA LYS A 37 -4.93 6.61 -11.55
C LYS A 37 -5.60 6.70 -10.18
N ASP A 38 -6.40 5.70 -9.81
CA ASP A 38 -7.03 5.65 -8.49
C ASP A 38 -5.99 5.53 -7.38
N ILE A 39 -4.99 4.65 -7.54
CA ILE A 39 -3.91 4.45 -6.55
C ILE A 39 -3.11 5.74 -6.32
N THR A 40 -2.84 6.50 -7.37
CA THR A 40 -2.08 7.76 -7.26
C THR A 40 -2.90 8.87 -6.60
N ALA A 41 -4.22 8.90 -6.82
CA ALA A 41 -5.16 9.86 -6.23
C ALA A 41 -5.63 9.49 -4.81
N PHE A 42 -5.60 8.22 -4.43
CA PHE A 42 -6.13 7.73 -3.16
C PHE A 42 -5.17 7.99 -2.00
N ASP A 43 -5.65 8.69 -0.97
CA ASP A 43 -4.92 8.93 0.27
C ASP A 43 -5.22 7.83 1.30
N VAL A 44 -4.21 7.00 1.57
CA VAL A 44 -4.28 5.91 2.54
C VAL A 44 -4.13 6.37 3.99
N ARG A 45 -3.55 7.55 4.25
CA ARG A 45 -3.17 7.99 5.60
C ARG A 45 -4.37 8.04 6.58
N PRO A 46 -5.55 8.59 6.20
CA PRO A 46 -6.69 8.63 7.11
C PRO A 46 -7.20 7.25 7.54
N TRP A 47 -6.98 6.21 6.73
CA TRP A 47 -7.37 4.84 7.07
C TRP A 47 -6.47 4.26 8.16
N PHE A 48 -5.15 4.44 8.03
CA PHE A 48 -4.20 4.01 9.05
C PHE A 48 -4.37 4.74 10.38
N GLU A 49 -4.72 6.03 10.34
CA GLU A 49 -5.07 6.81 11.54
C GLU A 49 -6.33 6.26 12.21
N LYS A 50 -7.41 6.00 11.45
CA LYS A 50 -8.66 5.45 11.99
C LYS A 50 -8.49 4.07 12.62
N MET A 51 -7.58 3.25 12.08
CA MET A 51 -7.27 1.95 12.66
C MET A 51 -6.34 2.02 13.88
N ALA A 52 -5.86 3.21 14.25
CA ALA A 52 -4.85 3.44 15.29
C ALA A 52 -3.56 2.62 15.12
N LEU A 53 -3.30 2.06 13.93
CA LEU A 53 -2.18 1.16 13.71
C LEU A 53 -0.84 1.87 13.88
N THR A 54 -0.73 3.11 13.40
CA THR A 54 0.51 3.89 13.43
C THR A 54 1.00 4.17 14.85
N GLN A 55 0.10 4.20 15.84
CA GLN A 55 0.43 4.42 17.24
C GLN A 55 1.06 3.19 17.91
N HIS A 56 0.85 2.00 17.34
CA HIS A 56 1.39 0.74 17.86
C HIS A 56 2.64 0.25 17.11
N LEU A 57 3.09 1.00 16.12
CA LEU A 57 4.29 0.70 15.36
C LEU A 57 5.50 1.41 15.94
N THR A 58 6.63 0.70 15.97
CA THR A 58 7.91 1.36 16.25
C THR A 58 8.26 2.33 15.11
N PRO A 59 9.11 3.35 15.34
CA PRO A 59 9.46 4.32 14.31
C PRO A 59 9.98 3.68 13.00
N SER A 60 10.79 2.62 13.11
CA SER A 60 11.31 1.86 11.96
C SER A 60 10.19 1.18 11.15
N ARG A 61 9.16 0.64 11.81
CA ARG A 61 8.03 -0.01 11.14
C ARG A 61 7.14 1.00 10.42
N SER A 62 6.86 2.14 11.05
CA SER A 62 6.10 3.22 10.42
C SER A 62 6.83 3.77 9.17
N GLN A 63 8.15 3.94 9.25
CA GLN A 63 8.96 4.34 8.09
C GLN A 63 8.92 3.29 6.96
N GLY A 64 8.97 2.01 7.30
CA GLY A 64 8.84 0.92 6.32
C GLY A 64 7.48 0.93 5.61
N LEU A 65 6.39 1.15 6.36
CA LEU A 65 5.05 1.30 5.79
C LEU A 65 4.97 2.48 4.82
N GLU A 66 5.45 3.66 5.23
CA GLU A 66 5.48 4.86 4.39
C GLU A 66 6.32 4.66 3.12
N ALA A 67 7.47 4.00 3.23
CA ALA A 67 8.33 3.70 2.09
C ALA A 67 7.63 2.77 1.09
N MET A 68 6.89 1.78 1.58
CA MET A 68 6.13 0.85 0.75
C MET A 68 4.97 1.53 0.02
N ILE A 69 4.19 2.37 0.72
CA ILE A 69 3.11 3.17 0.13
C ILE A 69 3.68 4.06 -0.98
N ARG A 70 4.80 4.74 -0.71
CA ARG A 70 5.48 5.58 -1.69
C ARG A 70 5.94 4.78 -2.91
N ALA A 71 6.52 3.61 -2.71
CA ALA A 71 6.99 2.75 -3.79
C ALA A 71 5.84 2.25 -4.68
N ILE A 72 4.69 1.90 -4.10
CA ILE A 72 3.49 1.49 -4.84
C ILE A 72 2.97 2.66 -5.66
N ARG A 73 2.78 3.84 -5.05
CA ARG A 73 2.29 5.04 -5.75
C ARG A 73 3.23 5.49 -6.87
N ALA A 74 4.54 5.43 -6.66
CA ALA A 74 5.52 5.76 -7.70
C ALA A 74 5.46 4.79 -8.89
N LYS A 75 5.31 3.48 -8.63
CA LYS A 75 5.12 2.48 -9.70
C LYS A 75 3.80 2.67 -10.44
N ALA A 76 2.72 3.00 -9.73
CA ALA A 76 1.42 3.30 -10.33
C ALA A 76 1.48 4.55 -11.21
N ALA A 77 2.17 5.61 -10.78
CA ALA A 77 2.33 6.84 -11.57
C ALA A 77 3.01 6.62 -12.93
N ASN A 78 3.84 5.58 -13.07
CA ASN A 78 4.49 5.23 -14.33
C ASN A 78 3.59 4.43 -15.29
N LEU A 79 2.41 3.99 -14.84
CA LEU A 79 1.42 3.25 -15.65
C LEU A 79 0.18 4.09 -15.99
N SER A 80 0.03 5.26 -15.36
CA SER A 80 -1.11 6.17 -15.50
C SER A 80 -0.94 7.17 -16.63
#